data_AF-A0A7C3K4D2-F1
#
_entry.id   AF-A0A7C3K4D2-F1
#
_cell.length_a   1.000
_cell.length_b   1.000
_cell.length_c   1.000
_cell.angle_alpha   90.00
_cell.angle_beta   90.00
_cell.angle_gamma   90.00
#
_symmetry.space_group_name_H-M   'P 1'
#
loop_
_entity.id
_entity.type
_entity.pdbx_description
1 polymer ?
#
loop_
_entity_poly.entity_id
_entity_poly.type
_entity_poly.pdbx_seq_one_letter_code
_entity_poly.pdbx_strand_id
1 'polypeptide(L)'
;MAQLPEERRHILEAIDTLVRSAAPQLKPAFAYNMPGYGMFKYKNYKGEVIDWPVISMASQKQYVSVYVCAVMDGEYIAEQYKDRLGKVSVGKSCIRFKKLEDVDLDTLKEVFALAAEHPGYPERA
;
A
#
# COMPACT_ATOMS: atom_id res chain seq x y z
N MET A 1 11.76 16.99 -10.78
CA MET A 1 10.30 16.74 -10.80
C MET A 1 9.95 16.18 -12.18
N ALA A 2 10.13 14.88 -12.38
CA ALA A 2 10.17 14.26 -13.70
C ALA A 2 8.80 13.66 -14.09
N GLN A 3 8.16 14.23 -15.12
CA GLN A 3 7.28 13.59 -16.11
C GLN A 3 6.47 12.35 -15.66
N LEU A 4 5.73 12.44 -14.56
CA LEU A 4 4.60 11.55 -14.38
C LEU A 4 3.46 12.06 -15.27
N PRO A 5 2.82 11.19 -16.10
CA PRO A 5 1.62 11.60 -16.81
C PRO A 5 0.55 12.03 -15.81
N GLU A 6 -0.24 13.03 -16.19
CA GLU A 6 -1.19 13.72 -15.32
C GLU A 6 -2.13 12.76 -14.59
N GLU A 7 -2.61 11.71 -15.28
CA GLU A 7 -3.42 10.64 -14.68
C GLU A 7 -2.77 10.00 -13.44
N ARG A 8 -1.46 9.72 -13.47
CA ARG A 8 -0.79 9.09 -12.33
C ARG A 8 -0.65 10.03 -11.15
N ARG A 9 -0.50 11.31 -11.42
CA ARG A 9 -0.45 12.32 -10.37
C ARG A 9 -1.78 12.35 -9.62
N HIS A 10 -2.89 12.35 -10.36
CA HIS A 10 -4.23 12.30 -9.77
C HIS A 10 -4.44 11.03 -8.93
N ILE A 11 -3.96 9.88 -9.41
CA ILE A 11 -3.98 8.63 -8.63
C ILE A 11 -3.21 8.79 -7.32
N LEU A 12 -1.96 9.24 -7.37
CA LEU A 12 -1.12 9.39 -6.19
C LEU A 12 -1.72 10.38 -5.17
N GLU A 13 -2.28 11.49 -5.64
CA GLU A 13 -2.92 12.49 -4.78
C GLU A 13 -4.21 11.94 -4.12
N ALA A 14 -5.02 11.19 -4.86
CA ALA A 14 -6.20 10.53 -4.30
C ALA A 14 -5.82 9.50 -3.24
N ILE A 15 -4.79 8.69 -3.50
CA ILE A 15 -4.32 7.69 -2.54
C ILE A 15 -3.70 8.36 -1.31
N ASP A 16 -2.89 9.42 -1.47
CA ASP A 16 -2.35 10.19 -0.33
C ASP A 16 -3.49 10.72 0.55
N THR A 17 -4.52 11.30 -0.06
CA THR A 17 -5.69 11.82 0.66
C THR A 17 -6.43 10.70 1.39
N LEU A 18 -6.64 9.56 0.73
CA LEU A 18 -7.28 8.37 1.31
C LEU A 18 -6.48 7.83 2.49
N VAL A 19 -5.16 7.66 2.35
CA VAL A 19 -4.32 7.16 3.45
C VAL A 19 -4.34 8.12 4.63
N ARG A 20 -4.23 9.44 4.40
CA ARG A 20 -4.32 10.45 5.48
C ARG A 20 -5.68 10.43 6.18
N SER A 21 -6.75 10.16 5.45
CA SER A 21 -8.10 10.09 6.02
C SER A 21 -8.38 8.78 6.73
N ALA A 22 -7.92 7.66 6.19
CA ALA A 22 -8.11 6.31 6.75
C ALA A 22 -7.18 6.03 7.93
N ALA A 23 -5.94 6.51 7.82
CA ALA A 23 -4.83 6.17 8.69
C ALA A 23 -4.01 7.41 9.08
N PRO A 24 -4.61 8.39 9.79
CA PRO A 24 -3.90 9.60 10.24
C PRO A 24 -2.74 9.29 11.20
N GLN A 25 -2.70 8.10 11.81
CA GLN A 25 -1.62 7.64 12.68
C GLN A 25 -0.33 7.28 11.91
N LEU A 26 -0.44 6.95 10.61
CA LEU A 26 0.74 6.61 9.81
C LEU A 26 1.42 7.89 9.34
N LYS A 27 2.63 8.14 9.85
CA LYS A 27 3.43 9.28 9.41
C LYS A 27 3.88 9.08 7.97
N PRO A 28 3.80 10.12 7.09
CA PRO A 28 4.36 10.04 5.75
C PRO A 28 5.87 9.77 5.84
N ALA A 29 6.31 8.77 5.11
CA ALA A 29 7.67 8.25 5.06
C ALA A 29 8.11 8.19 3.59
N PHE A 30 9.41 8.30 3.34
CA PHE A 30 9.96 8.11 2.01
C PHE A 30 11.09 7.10 2.10
N ALA A 31 10.88 5.94 1.49
CA ALA A 31 11.81 4.82 1.55
C ALA A 31 11.97 4.19 0.16
N TYR A 32 13.18 3.76 -0.20
CA TYR A 32 13.46 3.11 -1.49
C TYR A 32 12.98 3.89 -2.72
N ASN A 33 13.11 5.21 -2.70
CA ASN A 33 12.64 6.11 -3.77
C ASN A 33 11.12 6.04 -4.03
N MET A 34 10.35 5.58 -3.04
CA MET A 34 8.90 5.48 -3.07
C MET A 34 8.28 6.24 -1.88
N PRO A 35 7.23 7.03 -2.11
CA PRO A 35 6.43 7.57 -1.01
C PRO A 35 5.70 6.44 -0.29
N GLY A 36 5.64 6.53 1.03
CA GLY A 36 4.94 5.60 1.89
C GLY A 36 4.45 6.23 3.19
N TYR A 37 3.86 5.42 4.05
CA TYR A 37 3.27 5.82 5.32
C TYR A 37 3.52 4.75 6.37
N GLY A 38 3.90 5.22 7.56
CA GLY A 38 4.41 4.37 8.62
C GLY A 38 5.78 3.81 8.27
N MET A 39 6.57 3.50 9.29
CA MET A 39 7.77 2.68 9.15
C MET A 39 7.75 1.63 10.24
N PHE A 40 8.04 0.39 9.87
CA PHE A 40 8.17 -0.72 10.81
C PHE A 40 9.45 -1.50 10.51
N LYS A 41 9.91 -2.24 11.52
CA LYS A 41 11.10 -3.08 11.41
C LYS A 41 10.74 -4.38 10.70
N TYR A 42 11.10 -4.48 9.42
CA TYR A 42 10.94 -5.69 8.63
C TYR A 42 12.22 -6.51 8.67
N LYS A 43 12.12 -7.79 9.03
CA LYS A 43 13.27 -8.71 8.97
C LYS A 43 13.27 -9.42 7.62
N ASN A 44 14.27 -9.14 6.81
CA ASN A 44 14.39 -9.76 5.50
C ASN A 44 14.84 -11.23 5.59
N TYR A 45 14.83 -11.97 4.47
CA TYR A 45 15.26 -13.36 4.38
C TYR A 45 16.71 -13.59 4.84
N LYS A 46 17.54 -12.54 4.85
CA LYS A 46 18.92 -12.55 5.37
C LYS A 46 19.03 -12.38 6.88
N GLY A 47 17.91 -12.18 7.57
CA GLY A 47 17.88 -11.86 8.99
C GLY A 47 18.18 -10.39 9.32
N GLU A 48 18.37 -9.55 8.31
CA GLU A 48 18.61 -8.11 8.47
C GLU A 48 17.30 -7.38 8.76
N VAL A 49 17.30 -6.57 9.82
CA VAL A 49 16.18 -5.70 10.17
C VAL A 49 16.33 -4.40 9.41
N ILE A 50 15.40 -4.13 8.49
CA ILE A 50 15.34 -2.90 7.71
C ILE A 50 14.07 -2.13 8.04
N ASP A 51 14.11 -0.81 7.92
CA ASP A 51 12.93 0.02 8.02
C ASP A 51 12.13 -0.09 6.71
N TRP A 52 10.94 -0.67 6.83
CA TRP A 52 10.03 -0.85 5.70
C TRP A 52 8.74 -0.06 5.93
N PRO A 53 8.22 0.61 4.90
CA PRO A 53 6.97 1.35 5.03
C PRO A 53 5.77 0.41 5.14
N VAL A 54 4.78 0.76 5.98
CA VAL A 54 3.54 -0.03 6.13
C VAL A 54 2.74 0.04 4.84
N ILE A 55 2.54 1.26 4.33
CA ILE A 55 1.92 1.51 3.03
C ILE A 55 2.96 2.19 2.16
N SER A 56 3.15 1.75 0.91
CA SER A 56 4.02 2.44 -0.03
C SER A 56 3.48 2.40 -1.45
N MET A 57 3.81 3.40 -2.24
CA MET A 57 3.26 3.58 -3.58
C MET A 57 4.40 3.64 -4.59
N ALA A 58 4.37 2.74 -5.57
CA ALA A 58 5.27 2.73 -6.70
C ALA A 58 4.51 3.10 -7.97
N SER A 59 4.89 4.21 -8.59
CA SER A 59 4.39 4.56 -9.92
C SER A 59 5.25 3.87 -10.98
N GLN A 60 4.70 2.83 -11.61
CA GLN A 60 5.32 2.18 -12.77
C GLN A 60 4.90 2.84 -14.08
N LYS A 61 5.57 2.46 -15.18
CA LYS A 61 5.35 3.06 -16.52
C LYS A 61 3.94 2.83 -17.09
N GLN A 62 3.20 1.83 -16.63
CA GLN A 62 1.87 1.49 -17.15
C GLN A 62 0.78 1.31 -16.08
N TYR A 63 1.15 1.32 -14.80
CA TYR A 63 0.24 1.06 -13.67
C TYR A 63 0.83 1.64 -12.38
N VAL A 64 0.02 1.75 -11.34
CA VAL A 64 0.43 2.09 -9.99
C VAL A 64 0.37 0.82 -9.14
N SER A 65 1.41 0.58 -8.35
CA SER A 65 1.45 -0.50 -7.36
C SER A 65 1.43 0.11 -5.97
N VAL A 66 0.43 -0.22 -5.17
CA VAL A 66 0.34 0.13 -3.75
C VAL A 66 0.70 -1.10 -2.94
N TYR A 67 1.79 -1.04 -2.20
CA TYR A 67 2.18 -2.07 -1.26
C TYR A 67 1.58 -1.77 0.10
N VAL A 68 0.92 -2.76 0.69
CA VAL A 68 0.28 -2.69 2.00
C VAL A 68 0.81 -3.85 2.83
N CYS A 69 1.89 -3.59 3.58
CA CYS A 69 2.53 -4.51 4.49
C CYS A 69 1.77 -4.55 5.83
N ALA A 70 0.63 -5.20 5.79
CA ALA A 70 -0.19 -5.46 6.97
C ALA A 70 -0.83 -6.83 6.88
N VAL A 71 -0.97 -7.47 8.05
CA VAL A 71 -1.45 -8.83 8.18
C VAL A 71 -2.48 -8.91 9.28
N MET A 72 -3.59 -9.56 8.95
CA MET A 72 -4.69 -9.84 9.84
C MET A 72 -4.96 -11.34 9.76
N ASP A 73 -5.08 -12.00 10.91
CA ASP A 73 -5.34 -13.45 11.00
C ASP A 73 -4.33 -14.34 10.24
N GLY A 74 -3.09 -13.86 10.07
CA GLY A 74 -2.03 -14.61 9.36
C GLY A 74 -2.04 -14.45 7.83
N GLU A 75 -3.00 -13.70 7.28
CA GLU A 75 -3.07 -13.37 5.85
C GLU A 75 -2.91 -11.87 5.59
N TYR A 76 -2.39 -11.52 4.41
CA TYR A 76 -2.27 -10.10 4.05
C TYR A 76 -3.66 -9.48 3.86
N ILE A 77 -3.86 -8.31 4.47
CA ILE A 77 -5.13 -7.57 4.39
C ILE A 77 -5.47 -7.29 2.92
N ALA A 78 -4.49 -6.90 2.12
CA ALA A 78 -4.70 -6.72 0.68
C ALA A 78 -5.31 -7.97 0.01
N GLU A 79 -4.82 -9.17 0.34
CA GLU A 79 -5.30 -10.44 -0.26
C GLU A 79 -6.71 -10.78 0.21
N GLN A 80 -7.05 -10.56 1.48
CA GLN A 80 -8.41 -10.77 2.00
C GLN A 80 -9.43 -9.87 1.30
N TYR A 81 -9.02 -8.66 0.94
CA TYR A 81 -9.88 -7.65 0.33
C TYR A 81 -9.82 -7.63 -1.20
N LYS A 82 -9.07 -8.54 -1.84
CA LYS A 82 -8.87 -8.54 -3.30
C LYS A 82 -10.19 -8.61 -4.09
N ASP A 83 -11.17 -9.37 -3.60
CA ASP A 83 -12.47 -9.56 -4.26
C ASP A 83 -13.38 -8.33 -4.11
N ARG A 84 -13.14 -7.51 -3.07
CA ARG A 84 -13.87 -6.26 -2.81
C ARG A 84 -13.23 -5.04 -3.46
N LEU A 85 -11.91 -5.08 -3.69
CA LEU A 85 -11.15 -3.98 -4.29
C LEU A 85 -11.50 -3.70 -5.76
N GLY A 86 -12.27 -4.56 -6.43
CA GLY A 86 -12.75 -4.33 -7.80
C GLY A 86 -11.87 -4.98 -8.87
N LYS A 87 -11.65 -4.27 -9.99
CA LYS A 87 -10.87 -4.77 -11.15
C LYS A 87 -9.38 -4.50 -11.00
N VAL A 88 -8.81 -4.93 -9.87
CA VAL A 88 -7.39 -4.73 -9.57
C VAL A 88 -6.65 -6.05 -9.41
N SER A 89 -5.34 -6.02 -9.65
CA SER A 89 -4.48 -7.18 -9.46
C SER A 89 -3.85 -7.12 -8.08
N VAL A 90 -4.31 -7.96 -7.15
CA VAL A 90 -3.71 -8.09 -5.83
C VAL A 90 -2.76 -9.29 -5.80
N GLY A 91 -1.55 -9.07 -5.29
CA GLY A 91 -0.61 -10.13 -4.89
C GLY A 91 -0.30 -10.04 -3.40
N LYS A 92 0.73 -10.77 -2.95
CA LYS A 92 1.21 -10.76 -1.56
C LYS A 92 1.56 -9.33 -1.13
N SER A 93 0.67 -8.71 -0.36
CA SER A 93 0.80 -7.34 0.14
C SER A 93 0.89 -6.24 -0.94
N CYS A 94 0.44 -6.46 -2.18
CA CYS A 94 0.60 -5.50 -3.28
C CYS A 94 -0.64 -5.42 -4.16
N ILE A 95 -1.20 -4.21 -4.34
CA ILE A 95 -2.38 -3.91 -5.14
C ILE A 95 -1.94 -3.15 -6.39
N ARG A 96 -2.25 -3.66 -7.57
CA ARG A 96 -1.83 -3.07 -8.85
C ARG A 96 -3.04 -2.69 -9.69
N PHE A 97 -3.09 -1.44 -10.12
CA PHE A 97 -4.18 -0.91 -10.91
C PHE A 97 -3.70 0.20 -11.83
N LYS A 98 -4.48 0.50 -12.87
CA LYS A 98 -4.16 1.54 -13.85
C LYS A 98 -4.94 2.82 -13.61
N LYS A 99 -6.18 2.70 -13.16
CA LYS A 99 -7.12 3.81 -12.94
C LYS A 99 -7.77 3.66 -11.58
N LEU A 100 -8.12 4.80 -10.96
CA LEU A 100 -8.92 4.80 -9.73
C LEU A 100 -10.32 4.22 -9.96
N GLU A 101 -10.87 4.35 -11.17
CA GLU A 101 -12.20 3.81 -11.51
C GLU A 101 -12.27 2.28 -11.43
N ASP A 102 -11.13 1.59 -11.59
CA ASP A 102 -11.06 0.14 -11.46
C ASP A 102 -10.98 -0.31 -9.99
N VAL A 103 -10.65 0.60 -9.07
CA VAL A 103 -10.47 0.31 -7.64
C VAL A 103 -11.64 0.83 -6.82
N ASP A 104 -12.15 0.00 -5.93
CA ASP A 104 -13.16 0.43 -4.98
C ASP A 104 -12.49 1.25 -3.87
N LEU A 105 -12.70 2.58 -3.90
CA LEU A 105 -12.04 3.50 -2.97
C LEU A 105 -12.50 3.32 -1.53
N ASP A 106 -13.74 2.88 -1.32
CA ASP A 106 -14.30 2.62 0.01
C ASP A 106 -13.62 1.41 0.65
N THR A 107 -13.53 0.31 -0.10
CA THR A 107 -12.78 -0.88 0.30
C THR A 107 -11.30 -0.57 0.51
N LEU A 108 -10.69 0.22 -0.38
CA LEU A 108 -9.29 0.59 -0.26
C LEU A 108 -9.01 1.42 1.00
N LYS A 109 -9.96 2.30 1.38
CA LYS A 109 -9.91 3.06 2.62
C LYS A 109 -9.93 2.13 3.84
N GLU A 110 -10.83 1.14 3.84
CA GLU A 110 -10.91 0.12 4.90
C GLU A 110 -9.58 -0.65 5.01
N VAL A 111 -9.00 -1.08 3.88
CA VAL A 111 -7.69 -1.75 3.85
C VAL A 111 -6.59 -0.88 4.46
N PHE A 112 -6.56 0.43 4.16
CA PHE A 112 -5.55 1.33 4.72
C PHE A 112 -5.72 1.57 6.23
N ALA A 113 -6.97 1.71 6.71
CA ALA A 113 -7.25 1.85 8.13
C ALA A 113 -6.77 0.60 8.89
N LEU A 114 -7.14 -0.58 8.41
CA LEU A 114 -6.72 -1.85 9.00
C LEU A 114 -5.20 -2.04 8.93
N ALA A 115 -4.58 -1.62 7.83
CA ALA A 115 -3.13 -1.70 7.68
C ALA A 115 -2.38 -0.86 8.71
N ALA A 116 -2.97 0.26 9.12
CA ALA A 116 -2.42 1.12 10.13
C ALA A 116 -2.58 0.59 11.55
N GLU A 117 -3.59 -0.25 11.80
CA GLU A 117 -3.82 -0.93 13.08
C GLU A 117 -3.01 -2.23 13.20
N HIS A 118 -2.79 -2.92 12.07
CA HIS A 118 -2.07 -4.20 12.01
C HIS A 118 -0.81 -4.13 11.12
N PRO A 119 0.11 -3.17 11.35
CA PRO A 119 1.33 -3.09 10.57
C PRO A 119 2.21 -4.31 10.84
N GLY A 120 2.60 -5.03 9.79
CA GLY A 120 3.35 -6.25 9.95
C GLY A 120 3.41 -7.09 8.69
N TYR A 121 4.13 -8.20 8.79
CA TYR A 121 4.21 -9.22 7.76
C TYR A 121 3.93 -10.57 8.43
N PRO A 122 3.42 -11.55 7.68
CA PRO A 122 3.13 -12.84 8.26
C PRO A 122 4.50 -13.44 8.57
N GLU A 123 4.71 -13.83 9.83
CA GLU A 123 5.88 -14.61 10.21
C GLU A 123 5.87 -15.85 9.33
N ARG A 124 6.70 -15.85 8.27
CA ARG A 124 6.94 -17.06 7.50
C ARG A 124 7.73 -17.98 8.42
N ALA A 125 7.01 -18.91 9.04
CA ALA A 125 7.56 -20.11 9.65
C ALA A 125 8.48 -20.83 8.66
#